data_AF-A0A9D1D069-F1
#
_entry.id   AF-A0A9D1D069-F1
#
_cell.length_a   1.000
_cell.length_b   1.000
_cell.length_c   1.000
_cell.angle_alpha   90.00
_cell.angle_beta   90.00
_cell.angle_gamma   90.00
#
_symmetry.space_group_name_H-M   'P 1'
#
loop_
_entity.id
_entity.type
_entity.pdbx_description
1 polymer ?
#
loop_
_entity_poly.entity_id
_entity_poly.type
_entity_poly.pdbx_seq_one_letter_code
_entity_poly.pdbx_strand_id
1 'polypeptide(L)'
;MNWVSPIKDPECLEYFLDELRAMDVKYYILFQIGVGTGMLLQDILKLKVLDVKGQDFLEVFIGSKKIRRVFQFPQGLKKELEDFTADRNQGEPLFLGYQNSGSPLSREQVYRVFRKAGKTVGLPDIGAQTMRKTFAWNYYKDTGDIAYIQKLLSHASSSITYQYIGDSLKNGEREEPIESRELNSSLRKDGNGRHRIEKLKHFLNNVERNLDNPEKGEEYFEAAEYLISRMESLAAEFKKKSRKRSNKK
;
A
#
# COMPACT_ATOMS: atom_id res chain seq x y z
N MET A 1 12.42 -5.44 4.11
CA MET A 1 11.04 -5.26 4.61
C MET A 1 10.18 -6.19 3.78
N ASN A 2 9.51 -7.16 4.40
CA ASN A 2 8.72 -8.16 3.68
C ASN A 2 7.56 -7.50 2.94
N TRP A 3 7.24 -8.03 1.76
CA TRP A 3 6.05 -7.62 1.01
C TRP A 3 4.80 -7.83 1.86
N VAL A 4 3.83 -6.92 1.75
CA VAL A 4 2.51 -7.04 2.37
C VAL A 4 1.43 -6.73 1.34
N SER A 5 0.31 -7.43 1.40
CA SER A 5 -0.77 -7.37 0.41
C SER A 5 -1.99 -6.61 0.93
N PRO A 6 -2.77 -5.95 0.05
CA PRO A 6 -4.13 -5.54 0.39
C PRO A 6 -5.04 -6.76 0.55
N ILE A 7 -6.14 -6.61 1.30
CA ILE A 7 -7.23 -7.58 1.30
C ILE A 7 -8.22 -7.12 0.21
N LYS A 8 -8.31 -7.88 -0.88
CA LYS A 8 -9.13 -7.50 -2.05
C LYS A 8 -10.50 -8.14 -2.07
N ASP A 9 -10.60 -9.30 -1.45
CA ASP A 9 -11.81 -10.10 -1.37
C ASP A 9 -12.65 -9.65 -0.16
N PRO A 10 -13.93 -9.26 -0.36
CA PRO A 10 -14.78 -8.78 0.72
C PRO A 10 -15.03 -9.81 1.82
N GLU A 11 -15.20 -11.09 1.48
CA GLU A 11 -15.44 -12.15 2.47
C GLU A 11 -14.20 -12.36 3.35
N CYS A 12 -13.01 -12.43 2.74
CA CYS A 12 -11.75 -12.50 3.48
C CYS A 12 -11.52 -11.29 4.39
N LEU A 13 -11.96 -10.10 3.96
CA LEU A 13 -11.89 -8.89 4.77
C LEU A 13 -12.81 -9.00 5.98
N GLU A 14 -14.03 -9.51 5.81
CA GLU A 14 -14.98 -9.72 6.91
C GLU A 14 -14.45 -10.74 7.93
N TYR A 15 -13.98 -11.91 7.48
CA TYR A 15 -13.35 -12.89 8.38
C TYR A 15 -12.14 -12.33 9.12
N PHE A 16 -11.32 -11.52 8.46
CA PHE A 16 -10.16 -10.89 9.09
C PHE A 16 -10.59 -9.86 10.15
N LEU A 17 -11.65 -9.09 9.90
CA LEU A 17 -12.20 -8.13 10.85
C LEU A 17 -12.79 -8.82 12.09
N ASP A 18 -13.48 -9.94 11.90
CA ASP A 18 -14.04 -10.74 13.00
C ASP A 18 -12.94 -11.33 13.88
N GLU A 19 -11.88 -11.87 13.26
CA GLU A 19 -10.71 -12.37 13.99
C GLU A 19 -10.02 -11.23 14.79
N LEU A 20 -9.88 -10.04 14.21
CA LEU A 20 -9.35 -8.87 14.96
C LEU A 20 -10.24 -8.50 16.14
N ARG A 21 -11.57 -8.52 15.95
CA ARG A 21 -12.53 -8.20 17.02
C ARG A 21 -12.48 -9.23 18.14
N ALA A 22 -12.38 -10.52 17.80
CA ALA A 22 -12.24 -11.61 18.77
C ALA A 22 -10.95 -11.51 19.59
N MET A 23 -9.85 -10.99 19.00
CA MET A 23 -8.61 -10.76 19.73
C MET A 23 -8.72 -9.59 20.71
N ASP A 24 -9.16 -8.42 20.23
CA ASP A 24 -9.46 -7.22 21.01
C ASP A 24 -10.10 -6.18 20.07
N VAL A 25 -11.26 -5.66 20.45
CA VAL A 25 -12.05 -4.68 19.67
C VAL A 25 -11.22 -3.49 19.18
N LYS A 26 -10.17 -3.08 19.92
CA LYS A 26 -9.30 -1.97 19.51
C LYS A 26 -8.61 -2.22 18.17
N TYR A 27 -8.24 -3.46 17.86
CA TYR A 27 -7.59 -3.77 16.58
C TYR A 27 -8.58 -3.75 15.42
N TYR A 28 -9.82 -4.19 15.66
CA TYR A 28 -10.92 -4.04 14.70
C TYR A 28 -11.17 -2.56 14.38
N ILE A 29 -11.34 -1.71 15.40
CA ILE A 29 -11.55 -0.26 15.23
C ILE A 29 -10.36 0.38 14.51
N LEU A 30 -9.13 0.03 14.92
CA LEU A 30 -7.91 0.53 14.29
C LEU A 30 -7.86 0.17 12.81
N PHE A 31 -8.22 -1.08 12.46
CA PHE A 31 -8.22 -1.55 11.08
C PHE A 31 -9.28 -0.83 10.24
N GLN A 32 -10.49 -0.70 10.77
CA GLN A 32 -11.60 0.03 10.14
C GLN A 32 -11.24 1.49 9.86
N ILE A 33 -10.65 2.21 10.84
CA ILE A 33 -10.17 3.58 10.64
C ILE A 33 -9.09 3.62 9.56
N GLY A 34 -8.13 2.68 9.58
CA GLY A 34 -7.08 2.62 8.58
C GLY A 34 -7.59 2.38 7.15
N VAL A 35 -8.57 1.48 7.00
CA VAL A 35 -9.22 1.19 5.71
C VAL A 35 -10.16 2.32 5.27
N GLY A 36 -10.82 3.02 6.19
CA GLY A 36 -11.72 4.13 5.84
C GLY A 36 -11.00 5.43 5.45
N THR A 37 -9.82 5.65 6.01
CA THR A 37 -9.06 6.90 5.84
C THR A 37 -7.90 6.79 4.88
N GLY A 38 -7.21 5.64 4.81
CA GLY A 38 -5.94 5.50 4.11
C GLY A 38 -4.73 6.05 4.88
N MET A 39 -4.86 6.30 6.19
CA MET A 39 -3.76 6.79 7.03
C MET A 39 -2.61 5.77 7.17
N LEU A 40 -1.41 6.26 7.51
CA LEU A 40 -0.33 5.38 7.96
C LEU A 40 -0.63 4.91 9.38
N LEU A 41 -0.27 3.67 9.72
CA LEU A 41 -0.42 3.14 11.07
C LEU A 41 0.17 4.08 12.14
N GLN A 42 1.35 4.64 11.90
CA GLN A 42 2.01 5.55 12.84
C GLN A 42 1.20 6.82 13.15
N ASP A 43 0.33 7.25 12.23
CA ASP A 43 -0.51 8.43 12.41
C ASP A 43 -1.85 8.06 13.05
N ILE A 44 -2.37 6.86 12.75
CA ILE A 44 -3.54 6.30 13.45
C ILE A 44 -3.25 6.12 14.94
N LEU A 45 -2.04 5.65 15.29
CA LEU A 45 -1.61 5.47 16.68
C LEU A 45 -1.46 6.78 17.47
N LYS A 46 -1.49 7.95 16.80
CA LYS A 46 -1.46 9.27 17.45
C LYS A 46 -2.85 9.82 17.74
N LEU A 47 -3.90 9.20 17.21
CA LEU A 47 -5.27 9.61 17.46
C LEU A 47 -5.58 9.56 18.95
N LYS A 48 -6.42 10.48 19.39
CA LYS A 48 -6.92 10.61 20.76
C LYS A 48 -8.41 10.30 20.79
N VAL A 49 -8.92 10.07 21.99
CA VAL A 49 -10.35 9.84 22.23
C VAL A 49 -11.19 10.99 21.68
N LEU A 50 -10.74 12.24 21.84
CA LEU A 50 -11.44 13.43 21.34
C LEU A 50 -11.64 13.46 19.81
N ASP A 51 -10.80 12.76 19.05
CA ASP A 51 -10.87 12.77 17.58
C ASP A 51 -12.06 11.95 17.06
N VAL A 52 -12.65 11.08 17.90
CA VAL A 52 -13.71 10.13 17.50
C VAL A 52 -14.93 10.14 18.42
N LYS A 53 -14.76 10.45 19.71
CA LYS A 53 -15.84 10.40 20.70
C LYS A 53 -16.91 11.44 20.40
N GLY A 54 -18.14 10.98 20.16
CA GLY A 54 -19.28 11.83 19.80
C GLY A 54 -19.19 12.46 18.41
N GLN A 55 -18.29 11.99 17.55
CA GLN A 55 -18.15 12.47 16.18
C GLN A 55 -18.86 11.52 15.20
N ASP A 56 -19.36 12.07 14.09
CA ASP A 56 -19.93 11.28 12.99
C ASP A 56 -18.89 10.93 11.92
N PHE A 57 -17.76 11.62 11.93
CA PHE A 57 -16.71 11.46 10.95
C PHE A 57 -15.34 11.73 11.55
N LEU A 58 -14.31 11.24 10.86
CA LEU A 58 -12.93 11.59 11.11
C LEU A 58 -12.37 12.38 9.92
N GLU A 59 -11.92 13.61 10.19
CA GLU A 59 -11.20 14.43 9.22
C GLU A 59 -9.70 14.26 9.38
N VAL A 60 -9.01 13.98 8.28
CA VAL A 60 -7.56 13.71 8.29
C VAL A 60 -6.87 14.38 7.11
N PHE A 61 -5.57 14.65 7.29
CA PHE A 61 -4.71 15.22 6.26
C PHE A 61 -3.58 14.25 5.96
N ILE A 62 -3.52 13.76 4.71
CA ILE A 62 -2.60 12.67 4.33
C ILE A 62 -1.47 13.19 3.43
N GLY A 63 -0.26 12.71 3.72
CA GLY A 63 0.94 12.95 2.92
C GLY A 63 1.52 14.36 3.09
N SER A 64 2.66 14.61 2.43
CA SER A 64 3.36 15.90 2.52
C SER A 64 2.53 17.07 1.99
N LYS A 65 1.64 16.80 1.03
CA LYS A 65 0.72 17.78 0.45
C LYS A 65 -0.54 18.02 1.31
N LYS A 66 -0.66 17.38 2.48
CA LYS A 66 -1.79 17.48 3.40
C LYS A 66 -3.13 17.38 2.67
N ILE A 67 -3.32 16.30 1.93
CA ILE A 67 -4.58 16.09 1.21
C ILE A 67 -5.67 15.79 2.23
N ARG A 68 -6.69 16.66 2.26
CA ARG A 68 -7.86 16.53 3.14
C ARG A 68 -8.69 15.31 2.75
N ARG A 69 -9.10 14.54 3.75
CA ARG A 69 -10.00 13.38 3.65
C ARG A 69 -10.99 13.43 4.80
N VAL A 70 -12.25 13.14 4.50
CA VAL A 70 -13.31 12.96 5.50
C VAL A 70 -13.80 11.54 5.39
N PHE A 71 -13.71 10.80 6.49
CA PHE A 71 -14.25 9.45 6.60
C PHE A 71 -15.48 9.49 7.48
N GLN A 72 -16.66 9.34 6.87
CA GLN A 72 -17.92 9.18 7.59
C GLN A 72 -17.94 7.81 8.25
N PHE A 73 -18.23 7.75 9.55
CA PHE A 73 -18.25 6.48 10.25
C PHE A 73 -19.47 5.66 9.82
N PRO A 74 -19.28 4.42 9.35
CA PRO A 74 -20.38 3.49 9.18
C PRO A 74 -21.11 3.27 10.51
N GLN A 75 -22.42 3.07 10.48
CA GLN A 75 -23.25 2.95 11.69
C GLN A 75 -22.70 1.91 12.69
N GLY A 76 -22.24 0.76 12.20
CA GLY A 76 -21.64 -0.28 13.05
C GLY A 76 -20.33 0.17 13.73
N LEU A 77 -19.47 0.90 13.01
CA LEU A 77 -18.23 1.43 13.58
C LEU A 77 -18.51 2.55 14.58
N LYS A 78 -19.49 3.42 14.30
CA LYS A 78 -19.88 4.51 15.19
C LYS A 78 -20.31 3.97 16.56
N LYS A 79 -21.18 2.95 16.58
CA LYS A 79 -21.61 2.30 17.81
C LYS A 79 -20.43 1.71 18.59
N GLU A 80 -19.55 0.98 17.91
CA GLU A 80 -18.34 0.42 18.52
C GLU A 80 -17.41 1.51 19.09
N LEU A 81 -17.28 2.65 18.41
CA LEU A 81 -16.49 3.78 18.90
C LEU A 81 -17.12 4.44 20.13
N GLU A 82 -18.44 4.57 20.18
CA GLU A 82 -19.17 5.09 21.35
C GLU A 82 -18.92 4.20 22.57
N ASP A 83 -19.12 2.89 22.43
CA ASP A 83 -18.88 1.91 23.49
C ASP A 83 -17.39 1.89 23.90
N PHE A 84 -16.47 1.90 22.93
CA PHE A 84 -15.03 1.86 23.17
C PHE A 84 -14.47 3.12 23.86
N THR A 85 -15.19 4.24 23.80
CA THR A 85 -14.75 5.53 24.36
C THR A 85 -15.60 6.07 25.50
N ALA A 86 -16.67 5.36 25.89
CA ALA A 86 -17.69 5.80 26.85
C ALA A 86 -17.09 6.43 28.12
N ASP A 87 -16.21 5.71 28.81
CA ASP A 87 -15.64 6.13 30.11
C ASP A 87 -14.23 6.74 30.01
N ARG A 88 -13.80 7.09 28.79
CA ARG A 88 -12.42 7.52 28.52
C ARG A 88 -12.30 9.03 28.42
N ASN A 89 -11.19 9.56 28.93
CA ASN A 89 -10.93 10.99 28.86
C ASN A 89 -10.52 11.40 27.45
N GLN A 90 -11.00 12.57 27.02
CA GLN A 90 -10.77 13.12 25.67
C GLN A 90 -9.28 13.19 25.26
N GLY A 91 -8.40 13.54 26.20
CA GLY A 91 -6.97 13.71 25.93
C GLY A 91 -6.16 12.42 25.81
N GLU A 92 -6.75 11.27 26.16
CA GLU A 92 -6.07 9.98 26.12
C GLU A 92 -5.80 9.49 24.69
N PRO A 93 -4.71 8.74 24.45
CA PRO A 93 -4.52 8.03 23.18
C PRO A 93 -5.70 7.10 22.90
N LEU A 94 -6.25 7.12 21.68
CA LEU A 94 -7.37 6.28 21.30
C LEU A 94 -7.03 4.79 21.45
N PHE A 95 -5.81 4.40 21.05
CA PHE A 95 -5.34 3.02 21.16
C PHE A 95 -4.27 2.89 22.22
N LEU A 96 -4.58 2.25 23.35
CA LEU A 96 -3.63 1.98 24.42
C LEU A 96 -2.94 0.62 24.22
N GLY A 97 -1.67 0.53 24.65
CA GLY A 97 -0.92 -0.72 24.62
C GLY A 97 -1.50 -1.75 25.59
N TYR A 98 -1.54 -1.38 26.87
CA TYR A 98 -2.22 -2.12 27.93
C TYR A 98 -3.30 -1.25 28.55
N GLN A 99 -4.33 -1.87 29.11
CA GLN A 99 -5.30 -1.14 29.92
C GLN A 99 -4.55 -0.42 31.05
N ASN A 100 -4.85 0.86 31.25
CA ASN A 100 -4.25 1.73 32.27
C ASN A 100 -2.75 2.05 32.12
N SER A 101 -2.08 1.68 31.01
CA SER A 101 -0.66 2.04 30.84
C SER A 101 -0.42 3.53 30.58
N GLY A 102 -1.46 4.29 30.21
CA GLY A 102 -1.38 5.66 29.68
C GLY A 102 -0.62 5.80 28.34
N SER A 103 0.13 4.76 27.96
CA SER A 103 0.99 4.71 26.78
C SER A 103 0.23 4.22 25.55
N PRO A 104 0.45 4.85 24.36
CA PRO A 104 -0.12 4.39 23.11
C PRO A 104 0.30 2.96 22.74
N LEU A 105 -0.55 2.30 21.98
CA LEU A 105 -0.29 1.00 21.38
C LEU A 105 0.94 1.07 20.45
N SER A 106 1.87 0.13 20.59
CA SER A 106 3.07 0.11 19.75
C SER A 106 2.79 -0.45 18.36
N ARG A 107 3.58 0.01 17.38
CA ARG A 107 3.51 -0.45 16.00
C ARG A 107 3.82 -1.95 15.89
N GLU A 108 4.78 -2.42 16.69
CA GLU A 108 5.23 -3.80 16.75
C GLU A 108 4.11 -4.72 17.24
N GLN A 109 3.33 -4.26 18.23
CA GLN A 109 2.19 -5.00 18.74
C GLN A 109 1.09 -5.13 17.68
N VAL A 110 0.75 -4.03 16.99
CA VAL A 110 -0.22 -4.08 15.87
C VAL A 110 0.26 -5.02 14.78
N TYR A 111 1.53 -4.94 14.38
CA TYR A 111 2.09 -5.85 13.38
C TYR A 111 1.97 -7.31 13.81
N ARG A 112 2.33 -7.65 15.06
CA ARG A 112 2.20 -9.02 15.59
C ARG A 112 0.77 -9.53 15.55
N VAL A 113 -0.19 -8.71 15.97
CA VAL A 113 -1.61 -9.09 15.96
C VAL A 113 -2.13 -9.28 14.55
N PHE A 114 -1.84 -8.35 13.64
CA PHE A 114 -2.24 -8.45 12.25
C PHE A 114 -1.64 -9.68 11.55
N ARG A 115 -0.37 -10.02 11.83
CA ARG A 115 0.25 -11.26 11.34
C ARG A 115 -0.44 -12.50 11.88
N LYS A 116 -0.79 -12.51 13.17
CA LYS A 116 -1.47 -13.64 13.81
C LYS A 116 -2.86 -13.84 13.20
N ALA A 117 -3.68 -12.78 13.15
CA ALA A 117 -5.01 -12.82 12.56
C ALA A 117 -4.95 -13.24 11.08
N GLY A 118 -4.02 -12.68 10.32
CA GLY A 118 -3.82 -13.02 8.91
C GLY A 118 -3.51 -14.50 8.71
N LYS A 119 -2.66 -15.09 9.56
CA LYS A 119 -2.40 -16.54 9.52
C LYS A 119 -3.65 -17.38 9.81
N THR A 120 -4.48 -16.98 10.79
CA THR A 120 -5.73 -17.69 11.13
C THR A 120 -6.67 -17.76 9.92
N VAL A 121 -6.80 -16.66 9.17
CA VAL A 121 -7.72 -16.55 8.03
C VAL A 121 -7.09 -16.91 6.66
N GLY A 122 -5.88 -17.47 6.65
CA GLY A 122 -5.21 -17.86 5.39
C GLY A 122 -4.65 -16.70 4.55
N LEU A 123 -4.40 -15.54 5.16
CA LEU A 123 -3.77 -14.36 4.56
C LEU A 123 -2.32 -14.18 5.08
N PRO A 124 -1.32 -14.86 4.48
CA PRO A 124 0.05 -14.89 5.00
C PRO A 124 0.84 -13.58 4.80
N ASP A 125 0.33 -12.64 4.00
CA ASP A 125 1.02 -11.40 3.62
C ASP A 125 0.43 -10.14 4.27
N ILE A 126 -0.21 -10.29 5.43
CA ILE A 126 -0.77 -9.15 6.16
C ILE A 126 0.32 -8.43 6.96
N GLY A 127 0.19 -7.11 7.10
CA GLY A 127 1.03 -6.32 8.00
C GLY A 127 0.55 -4.88 8.16
N ALA A 128 1.41 -4.02 8.71
CA ALA A 128 1.05 -2.65 9.09
C ALA A 128 0.51 -1.79 7.94
N GLN A 129 0.96 -2.03 6.70
CA GLN A 129 0.48 -1.28 5.53
C GLN A 129 -0.77 -1.89 4.87
N THR A 130 -1.21 -3.07 5.29
CA THR A 130 -2.36 -3.75 4.67
C THR A 130 -3.61 -2.87 4.70
N MET A 131 -3.91 -2.19 5.80
CA MET A 131 -5.06 -1.27 5.88
C MET A 131 -5.01 -0.21 4.78
N ARG A 132 -3.88 0.47 4.64
CA ARG A 132 -3.68 1.55 3.68
C ARG A 132 -3.67 1.05 2.23
N LYS A 133 -3.11 -0.14 1.99
CA LYS A 133 -3.19 -0.81 0.69
C LYS A 133 -4.63 -1.20 0.35
N THR A 134 -5.38 -1.69 1.34
CA THR A 134 -6.79 -2.10 1.19
C THR A 134 -7.67 -0.88 0.88
N PHE A 135 -7.48 0.24 1.59
CA PHE A 135 -8.12 1.52 1.23
C PHE A 135 -7.83 1.90 -0.23
N ALA A 136 -6.56 1.89 -0.61
CA ALA A 136 -6.13 2.31 -1.94
C ALA A 136 -6.69 1.40 -3.04
N TRP A 137 -6.76 0.09 -2.78
CA TRP A 137 -7.40 -0.88 -3.66
C TRP A 137 -8.90 -0.63 -3.80
N ASN A 138 -9.63 -0.49 -2.68
CA ASN A 138 -11.08 -0.27 -2.71
C ASN A 138 -11.43 1.02 -3.45
N TYR A 139 -10.73 2.12 -3.14
CA TYR A 139 -10.94 3.39 -3.84
C TYR A 139 -10.67 3.27 -5.34
N TYR A 140 -9.59 2.61 -5.74
CA TYR A 140 -9.28 2.40 -7.16
C TYR A 140 -10.34 1.51 -7.84
N LYS A 141 -10.78 0.44 -7.19
CA LYS A 141 -11.82 -0.45 -7.71
C LYS A 141 -13.15 0.29 -7.93
N ASP A 142 -13.50 1.20 -7.03
CA ASP A 142 -14.76 1.93 -7.09
C ASP A 142 -14.74 3.11 -8.09
N THR A 143 -13.58 3.76 -8.26
CA THR A 143 -13.49 5.04 -9.01
C THR A 143 -12.65 4.97 -10.28
N GLY A 144 -11.75 4.00 -10.40
CA GLY A 144 -10.72 3.95 -11.44
C GLY A 144 -9.60 4.99 -11.29
N ASP A 145 -9.65 5.88 -10.28
CA ASP A 145 -8.73 7.02 -10.20
C ASP A 145 -7.41 6.68 -9.49
N ILE A 146 -6.50 6.07 -10.26
CA ILE A 146 -5.14 5.75 -9.79
C ILE A 146 -4.30 7.00 -9.50
N ALA A 147 -4.57 8.10 -10.21
CA ALA A 147 -3.82 9.35 -10.10
C ALA A 147 -4.07 10.02 -8.75
N TYR A 148 -5.32 9.98 -8.27
CA TYR A 148 -5.69 10.43 -6.94
C TYR A 148 -4.92 9.63 -5.87
N ILE A 149 -4.93 8.29 -5.97
CA ILE A 149 -4.20 7.45 -5.01
C ILE A 149 -2.70 7.71 -5.08
N GLN A 150 -2.11 7.86 -6.26
CA GLN A 150 -0.70 8.23 -6.39
C GLN A 150 -0.40 9.54 -5.64
N LYS A 151 -1.23 10.57 -5.82
CA LYS A 151 -1.08 11.87 -5.17
C LYS A 151 -1.24 11.76 -3.65
N LEU A 152 -2.26 11.05 -3.19
CA LEU A 152 -2.56 10.80 -1.77
C LEU A 152 -1.44 10.05 -1.07
N LEU A 153 -0.91 9.03 -1.73
CA LEU A 153 0.17 8.20 -1.22
C LEU A 153 1.57 8.79 -1.46
N SER A 154 1.65 9.92 -2.18
CA SER A 154 2.91 10.58 -2.57
C SER A 154 3.86 9.64 -3.32
N HIS A 155 3.32 8.76 -4.15
CA HIS A 155 4.11 7.87 -5.00
C HIS A 155 4.67 8.59 -6.22
N ALA A 156 5.85 8.17 -6.68
CA ALA A 156 6.54 8.83 -7.79
C ALA A 156 5.92 8.57 -9.18
N SER A 157 5.06 7.55 -9.33
CA SER A 157 4.34 7.26 -10.58
C SER A 157 3.13 6.34 -10.34
N SER A 158 2.17 6.36 -11.26
CA SER A 158 1.00 5.46 -11.29
C SER A 158 1.41 3.99 -11.25
N SER A 159 2.50 3.61 -11.94
CA SER A 159 3.04 2.24 -11.93
C SER A 159 3.44 1.77 -10.53
N ILE A 160 4.04 2.65 -9.72
CA ILE A 160 4.35 2.32 -8.31
C ILE A 160 3.06 2.12 -7.52
N THR A 161 2.02 2.92 -7.80
CA THR A 161 0.72 2.79 -7.15
C THR A 161 0.01 1.49 -7.53
N TYR A 162 0.00 1.11 -8.81
CA TYR A 162 -0.51 -0.19 -9.27
C TYR A 162 0.17 -1.35 -8.55
N GLN A 163 1.51 -1.34 -8.53
CA GLN A 163 2.27 -2.34 -7.77
C GLN A 163 1.90 -2.29 -6.29
N TYR A 164 1.82 -1.11 -5.68
CA TYR A 164 1.49 -0.95 -4.26
C TYR A 164 0.16 -1.62 -3.87
N ILE A 165 -0.88 -1.48 -4.70
CA ILE A 165 -2.20 -2.12 -4.52
C ILE A 165 -2.25 -3.56 -5.06
N GLY A 166 -1.10 -4.14 -5.41
CA GLY A 166 -1.00 -5.51 -5.90
C GLY A 166 -1.74 -5.74 -7.21
N ASP A 167 -1.84 -4.71 -8.04
CA ASP A 167 -2.41 -4.81 -9.38
C ASP A 167 -1.31 -4.74 -10.44
N SER A 168 -1.54 -5.40 -11.57
CA SER A 168 -0.62 -5.40 -12.69
C SER A 168 -1.14 -4.44 -13.75
N LEU A 169 -0.26 -3.71 -14.44
CA LEU A 169 -0.62 -2.89 -15.61
C LEU A 169 -1.14 -3.77 -16.75
N LYS A 170 -2.32 -4.37 -16.64
CA LYS A 170 -2.95 -5.21 -17.66
C LYS A 170 -4.48 -5.12 -17.59
N ASN A 171 -5.07 -4.22 -18.38
CA ASN A 171 -5.67 -4.56 -19.68
C ASN A 171 -6.59 -3.42 -20.18
N GLY A 172 -6.30 -2.90 -21.37
CA GLY A 172 -7.33 -2.74 -22.40
C GLY A 172 -8.33 -1.59 -22.33
N GLU A 173 -8.56 -0.92 -21.20
CA GLU A 173 -9.50 0.21 -21.18
C GLU A 173 -8.78 1.55 -21.32
N ARG A 174 -9.31 2.35 -22.25
CA ARG A 174 -8.67 3.54 -22.81
C ARG A 174 -8.70 4.67 -21.79
N GLU A 175 -7.55 5.00 -21.21
CA GLU A 175 -7.35 6.33 -20.66
C GLU A 175 -6.87 7.25 -21.78
N GLU A 176 -7.64 8.30 -22.07
CA GLU A 176 -7.14 9.43 -22.85
C GLU A 176 -6.00 10.12 -22.07
N PRO A 177 -4.79 10.23 -22.63
CA PRO A 177 -3.61 10.53 -21.83
C PRO A 177 -3.44 12.02 -21.58
N ILE A 178 -3.82 12.47 -20.38
CA ILE A 178 -3.26 13.68 -19.75
C ILE A 178 -1.73 13.47 -19.48
N GLU A 179 -1.26 12.21 -19.40
CA GLU A 179 0.12 11.82 -19.05
C GLU A 179 1.21 12.08 -20.11
N SER A 180 0.88 12.44 -21.35
CA SER A 180 1.92 12.58 -22.40
C SER A 180 2.91 13.73 -22.13
N ARG A 181 2.53 14.75 -21.36
CA ARG A 181 3.42 15.87 -20.97
C ARG A 181 4.27 15.55 -19.74
N GLU A 182 3.74 14.87 -18.73
CA GLU A 182 4.47 14.58 -17.48
C GLU A 182 5.44 13.40 -17.60
N LEU A 183 5.11 12.35 -18.39
CA LEU A 183 6.01 11.22 -18.62
C LEU A 183 7.27 11.66 -19.41
N ASN A 184 7.07 12.55 -20.39
CA ASN A 184 8.16 13.19 -21.13
C ASN A 184 9.03 14.07 -20.23
N SER A 185 8.40 14.77 -19.27
CA SER A 185 9.12 15.54 -18.24
C SER A 185 9.94 14.62 -17.33
N SER A 186 9.38 13.56 -16.76
CA SER A 186 10.09 12.65 -15.84
C SER A 186 11.27 11.89 -16.49
N LEU A 187 11.16 11.54 -17.77
CA LEU A 187 12.24 10.89 -18.53
C LEU A 187 13.34 11.87 -18.99
N ARG A 188 13.00 13.14 -19.28
CA ARG A 188 13.93 14.15 -19.81
C ARG A 188 14.51 15.08 -18.77
N LYS A 189 13.79 15.37 -17.69
CA LYS A 189 14.20 16.29 -16.63
C LYS A 189 15.47 15.76 -15.95
N ASP A 190 16.51 16.58 -15.98
CA ASP A 190 17.82 16.36 -15.35
C ASP A 190 18.52 15.04 -15.72
N GLY A 191 18.20 14.46 -16.89
CA GLY A 191 18.83 13.21 -17.34
C GLY A 191 18.47 11.96 -16.53
N ASN A 192 17.44 12.02 -15.67
CA ASN A 192 17.08 10.96 -14.72
C ASN A 192 16.82 9.60 -15.39
N GLY A 193 16.16 9.60 -16.56
CA GLY A 193 15.96 8.38 -17.35
C GLY A 193 17.27 7.75 -17.85
N ARG A 194 18.22 8.57 -18.31
CA ARG A 194 19.54 8.11 -18.76
C ARG A 194 20.37 7.56 -17.61
N HIS A 195 20.37 8.26 -16.47
CA HIS A 195 21.09 7.82 -15.26
C HIS A 195 20.59 6.46 -14.75
N ARG A 196 19.28 6.25 -14.76
CA ARG A 196 18.68 4.97 -14.37
C ARG A 196 19.06 3.84 -15.34
N ILE A 197 19.14 4.12 -16.64
CA ILE A 197 19.63 3.16 -17.63
C ILE A 197 21.11 2.84 -17.40
N GLU A 198 21.95 3.83 -17.12
CA GLU A 198 23.37 3.58 -16.84
C GLU A 198 23.58 2.72 -15.58
N LYS A 199 22.82 2.95 -14.52
CA LYS A 199 22.84 2.06 -13.34
C LYS A 199 22.46 0.62 -13.68
N LEU A 200 21.45 0.44 -14.52
CA LEU A 200 21.04 -0.89 -14.98
C LEU A 200 22.12 -1.55 -15.83
N LYS A 201 22.74 -0.84 -16.76
CA LYS A 201 23.87 -1.36 -17.55
C LYS A 201 25.01 -1.82 -16.65
N HIS A 202 25.39 -1.01 -15.66
CA HIS A 202 26.47 -1.37 -14.73
C HIS A 202 26.14 -2.64 -13.93
N PHE A 203 24.91 -2.75 -13.45
CA PHE A 203 24.43 -3.96 -12.76
C PHE A 203 24.46 -5.18 -13.69
N LEU A 204 23.99 -5.06 -14.92
CA LEU A 204 23.96 -6.17 -15.88
C LEU A 204 25.35 -6.62 -16.31
N ASN A 205 26.28 -5.67 -16.52
CA ASN A 205 27.68 -6.00 -16.78
C ASN A 205 28.31 -6.76 -15.59
N ASN A 206 27.89 -6.46 -14.36
CA ASN A 206 28.33 -7.22 -13.18
C ASN A 206 27.73 -8.63 -13.18
N VAL A 207 26.45 -8.79 -13.52
CA VAL A 207 25.83 -10.12 -13.65
C VAL A 207 26.53 -10.93 -14.73
N GLU A 208 26.70 -10.37 -15.92
CA GLU A 208 27.39 -10.98 -17.07
C GLU A 208 28.78 -11.49 -16.69
N ARG A 209 29.61 -10.68 -16.02
CA ARG A 209 30.95 -11.08 -15.57
C ARG A 209 30.96 -12.24 -14.57
N ASN A 210 29.85 -12.50 -13.90
CA ASN A 210 29.74 -13.53 -12.88
C ASN A 210 29.01 -14.79 -13.39
N LEU A 211 28.53 -14.81 -14.64
CA LEU A 211 27.91 -16.01 -15.23
C LEU A 211 28.93 -17.16 -15.42
N ASP A 212 30.20 -16.83 -15.61
CA ASP A 212 31.28 -17.80 -15.72
C ASP A 212 32.09 -17.95 -14.41
N ASN A 213 31.63 -17.34 -13.31
CA ASN A 213 32.37 -17.34 -12.05
C ASN A 213 32.07 -18.62 -11.23
N PRO A 214 33.03 -19.54 -11.09
CA PRO A 214 32.83 -20.81 -10.38
C PRO A 214 32.68 -20.64 -8.85
N GLU A 215 32.98 -19.46 -8.29
CA GLU A 215 32.76 -19.16 -6.87
C GLU A 215 31.30 -18.82 -6.55
N LYS A 216 30.43 -18.68 -7.56
CA LYS A 216 29.00 -18.45 -7.36
C LYS A 216 28.26 -19.77 -7.13
N GLY A 217 27.37 -19.77 -6.13
CA GLY A 217 26.52 -20.92 -5.84
C GLY A 217 25.32 -21.02 -6.77
N GLU A 218 24.65 -22.17 -6.73
CA GLU A 218 23.45 -22.49 -7.53
C GLU A 218 22.34 -21.42 -7.41
N GLU A 219 22.10 -20.90 -6.20
CA GLU A 219 21.15 -19.81 -5.94
C GLU A 219 21.42 -18.54 -6.75
N TYR A 220 22.69 -18.23 -7.04
CA TYR A 220 23.06 -17.07 -7.85
C TYR A 220 22.66 -17.29 -9.31
N PHE A 221 22.88 -18.48 -9.84
CA PHE A 221 22.56 -18.83 -11.22
C PHE A 221 21.05 -18.90 -11.43
N GLU A 222 20.29 -19.45 -10.48
CA GLU A 222 18.82 -19.41 -10.52
C GLU A 222 18.28 -17.98 -10.54
N ALA A 223 18.83 -17.11 -9.68
CA ALA A 223 18.46 -15.70 -9.64
C ALA A 223 18.84 -14.96 -10.94
N ALA A 224 20.00 -15.29 -11.52
CA ALA A 224 20.46 -14.72 -12.79
C ALA A 224 19.56 -15.16 -13.95
N GLU A 225 19.21 -16.44 -14.04
CA GLU A 225 18.32 -16.98 -15.08
C GLU A 225 16.93 -16.36 -15.00
N TYR A 226 16.37 -16.26 -13.79
CA TYR A 226 15.08 -15.60 -13.57
C TYR A 226 15.11 -14.12 -13.98
N LEU A 227 16.19 -13.40 -13.63
CA LEU A 227 16.39 -12.01 -14.03
C LEU A 227 16.44 -11.86 -15.56
N ILE A 228 17.24 -12.70 -16.25
CA ILE A 228 17.41 -12.67 -17.70
C ILE A 228 16.08 -12.94 -18.39
N SER A 229 15.41 -14.04 -18.05
CA SER A 229 14.11 -14.42 -18.62
C SER A 229 13.07 -13.31 -18.44
N ARG A 230 13.04 -12.68 -17.26
CA ARG A 230 12.12 -11.57 -16.99
C ARG A 230 12.44 -10.35 -17.84
N MET A 231 13.72 -10.03 -18.02
CA MET A 231 14.15 -8.91 -18.85
C MET A 231 13.85 -9.11 -20.33
N GLU A 232 14.04 -10.31 -20.85
CA GLU A 232 13.70 -10.65 -22.24
C GLU A 232 12.21 -10.46 -22.51
N SER A 233 11.37 -10.96 -21.60
CA SER A 233 9.91 -10.78 -21.65
C SER A 233 9.54 -9.29 -21.63
N LEU A 234 10.11 -8.51 -20.72
CA LEU A 234 9.88 -7.06 -20.64
C LEU A 234 10.35 -6.31 -21.90
N ALA A 235 11.51 -6.70 -22.46
CA ALA A 235 12.04 -6.11 -23.68
C ALA A 235 11.15 -6.42 -24.90
N ALA A 236 10.63 -7.65 -24.99
CA ALA A 236 9.68 -8.05 -26.02
C ALA A 236 8.36 -7.26 -25.92
N GLU A 237 7.82 -7.12 -24.70
CA GLU A 237 6.63 -6.29 -24.46
C GLU A 237 6.87 -4.82 -24.82
N PHE A 238 8.03 -4.26 -24.48
CA PHE A 238 8.41 -2.90 -24.82
C PHE A 238 8.47 -2.69 -26.35
N LYS A 239 9.15 -3.60 -27.08
CA LYS A 239 9.22 -3.58 -28.55
C LYS A 239 7.82 -3.67 -29.19
N LYS A 240 6.92 -4.48 -28.63
CA LYS A 240 5.53 -4.60 -29.10
C LYS A 240 4.73 -3.30 -28.89
N LYS A 241 4.91 -2.64 -27.74
CA LYS A 241 4.25 -1.37 -27.40
C LYS A 241 4.78 -0.19 -28.22
N SER A 242 6.09 -0.14 -28.49
CA SER A 242 6.68 0.93 -29.30
C SER A 242 6.29 0.84 -30.79
N ARG A 243 6.20 -0.37 -31.36
CA ARG A 243 5.75 -0.59 -32.75
C ARG A 243 4.28 -0.21 -32.98
N LYS A 244 3.37 -0.53 -32.04
CA LYS A 244 1.94 -0.15 -32.14
C LYS A 244 1.69 1.37 -32.17
N ARG A 245 2.65 2.20 -31.73
CA ARG A 245 2.57 3.66 -31.78
C ARG A 245 3.11 4.25 -33.10
N SER A 246 3.94 3.52 -33.85
CA SER A 246 4.44 3.95 -35.17
C SER A 246 3.42 3.73 -36.29
N ASN A 247 2.63 2.65 -36.25
CA ASN A 247 1.64 2.32 -37.29
C ASN A 247 0.28 3.05 -37.13
N LYS A 248 0.23 4.09 -36.29
CA LYS A 248 -0.97 4.93 -36.05
C LYS A 248 -0.77 6.39 -36.47
N LYS A 249 0.29 6.66 -37.25
CA LYS A 249 0.53 7.94 -37.92
C LYS A 249 0.37 7.77 -39.42
#